data_AF-A0A1F6PMR6-F1
#
_entry.id   AF-A0A1F6PMR6-F1
#
_cell.length_a   1.000
_cell.length_b   1.000
_cell.length_c   1.000
_cell.angle_alpha   90.00
_cell.angle_beta   90.00
_cell.angle_gamma   90.00
#
_symmetry.space_group_name_H-M   'P 1'
#
loop_
_entity.id
_entity.type
_entity.pdbx_description
1 polymer ?
#
loop_
_entity_poly.entity_id
_entity_poly.type
_entity_poly.pdbx_seq_one_letter_code
_entity_poly.pdbx_strand_id
1 'polypeptide(L)'
;MNNSLDKTNLILDLIAKKQETIGANLANVNTPGYVRQDINFQQYIGALDSPLETKLSKKLGPSPLMKQSGGEVSTPAELIELQKNALLYSVATRRVSAIIQELKTVTQVGK
;
A
#
# COMPACT_ATOMS: atom_id res chain seq x y z
N MET A 1 14.54 15.19 -3.44
CA MET A 1 14.46 14.10 -4.43
C MET A 1 14.36 12.71 -3.78
N ASN A 2 15.18 12.33 -2.77
CA ASN A 2 15.05 11.03 -2.07
C ASN A 2 13.64 10.74 -1.52
N ASN A 3 12.98 11.76 -0.95
CA ASN A 3 11.66 11.59 -0.36
C ASN A 3 10.58 11.08 -1.34
N SER A 4 10.60 11.47 -2.63
CA SER A 4 9.53 11.04 -3.57
C SER A 4 9.66 9.57 -3.97
N LEU A 5 10.88 9.07 -4.10
CA LEU A 5 11.14 7.68 -4.47
C LEU A 5 10.85 6.77 -3.27
N ASP A 6 11.32 7.16 -2.08
CA ASP A 6 11.03 6.47 -0.81
C ASP A 6 9.51 6.38 -0.54
N LYS A 7 8.77 7.47 -0.75
CA LYS A 7 7.30 7.49 -0.65
C LYS A 7 6.65 6.53 -1.64
N THR A 8 7.14 6.46 -2.87
CA THR A 8 6.54 5.59 -3.91
C THR A 8 6.84 4.12 -3.65
N ASN A 9 8.03 3.78 -3.14
CA ASN A 9 8.36 2.43 -2.69
C ASN A 9 7.46 1.99 -1.53
N LEU A 10 7.27 2.84 -0.52
CA LEU A 10 6.36 2.54 0.58
C LEU A 10 4.92 2.31 0.10
N ILE A 11 4.44 3.13 -0.86
CA ILE A 11 3.12 2.93 -1.47
C ILE A 11 3.04 1.57 -2.16
N LEU A 12 4.06 1.17 -2.91
CA LEU A 12 4.10 -0.14 -3.57
C LEU A 12 4.12 -1.29 -2.56
N ASP A 13 4.87 -1.17 -1.46
CA ASP A 13 4.91 -2.15 -0.38
C ASP A 13 3.53 -2.30 0.28
N LEU A 14 2.82 -1.20 0.52
CA LEU A 14 1.46 -1.21 1.07
C LEU A 14 0.45 -1.85 0.11
N ILE A 15 0.57 -1.56 -1.19
CA ILE A 15 -0.26 -2.18 -2.25
C ILE A 15 -0.04 -3.69 -2.29
N ALA A 16 1.22 -4.15 -2.20
CA ALA A 16 1.55 -5.56 -2.14
C ALA A 16 0.94 -6.21 -0.88
N LYS A 17 1.07 -5.57 0.29
CA LYS A 17 0.49 -6.07 1.53
C LYS A 17 -1.05 -6.12 1.46
N LYS A 18 -1.70 -5.16 0.80
CA LYS A 18 -3.15 -5.19 0.59
C LYS A 18 -3.55 -6.37 -0.29
N GLN A 19 -2.78 -6.64 -1.35
CA GLN A 19 -3.03 -7.77 -2.24
C GLN A 19 -2.97 -9.10 -1.47
N GLU A 20 -1.96 -9.28 -0.61
CA GLU A 20 -1.86 -10.46 0.27
C GLU A 20 -3.07 -10.59 1.19
N THR A 21 -3.49 -9.47 1.79
CA THR A 21 -4.61 -9.46 2.75
C THR A 21 -5.94 -9.80 2.06
N ILE A 22 -6.19 -9.25 0.87
CA ILE A 22 -7.37 -9.58 0.06
C ILE A 22 -7.35 -11.06 -0.35
N GLY A 23 -6.17 -11.60 -0.72
CA GLY A 23 -5.99 -13.02 -1.02
C GLY A 23 -6.31 -13.91 0.18
N ALA A 24 -5.84 -13.54 1.37
CA ALA A 24 -6.15 -14.23 2.62
C ALA A 24 -7.65 -14.17 2.97
N ASN A 25 -8.30 -13.02 2.78
CA ASN A 25 -9.74 -12.89 2.97
C ASN A 25 -10.52 -13.77 2.00
N LEU A 26 -10.17 -13.74 0.71
CA LEU A 26 -10.85 -14.51 -0.33
C LEU A 26 -10.70 -16.02 -0.09
N ALA A 27 -9.52 -16.48 0.35
CA ALA A 27 -9.28 -17.88 0.68
C ALA A 27 -10.12 -18.34 1.90
N ASN A 28 -10.28 -17.46 2.89
CA ASN A 28 -10.98 -17.77 4.13
C ASN A 28 -12.47 -17.37 4.13
N VAL A 29 -13.03 -16.93 3.00
CA VAL A 29 -14.42 -16.47 2.90
C VAL A 29 -15.45 -17.52 3.35
N ASN A 30 -15.15 -18.80 3.14
CA ASN A 30 -16.02 -19.92 3.52
C ASN A 30 -15.65 -20.52 4.89
N THR A 31 -14.74 -19.90 5.64
CA THR A 31 -14.31 -20.38 6.96
C THR A 31 -15.18 -19.72 8.05
N PRO A 32 -16.01 -20.49 8.78
CA PRO A 32 -16.84 -19.93 9.83
C PRO A 32 -15.99 -19.26 10.92
N GLY A 33 -16.37 -18.04 11.33
CA GLY A 33 -15.66 -17.29 12.37
C GLY A 33 -14.40 -16.55 11.89
N TYR A 34 -14.07 -16.58 10.59
CA TYR A 34 -13.01 -15.75 10.05
C TYR A 34 -13.39 -14.27 10.05
N VAL A 35 -12.50 -13.43 10.58
CA VAL A 35 -12.67 -11.98 10.63
C VAL A 35 -11.88 -11.33 9.51
N ARG A 36 -12.55 -10.49 8.73
CA ARG A 36 -11.93 -9.74 7.63
C ARG A 36 -10.76 -8.90 8.13
N GLN A 37 -9.62 -9.03 7.46
CA GLN A 37 -8.44 -8.19 7.70
C GLN A 37 -8.39 -7.10 6.62
N ASP A 38 -8.10 -5.86 7.00
CA ASP A 38 -7.90 -4.76 6.04
C ASP A 38 -6.79 -3.82 6.49
N ILE A 39 -6.20 -3.13 5.52
CA ILE A 39 -5.11 -2.18 5.70
C ILE A 39 -5.66 -0.77 5.45
N ASN A 40 -5.53 0.11 6.44
CA ASN A 40 -6.02 1.48 6.33
C ASN A 40 -5.05 2.37 5.54
N PHE A 41 -5.20 2.43 4.21
CA PHE A 41 -4.34 3.23 3.32
C PHE A 41 -4.25 4.71 3.71
N GLN A 42 -5.36 5.32 4.10
CA GLN A 42 -5.43 6.76 4.37
C GLN A 42 -4.57 7.16 5.57
N GLN A 43 -4.54 6.32 6.61
CA GLN A 43 -3.70 6.56 7.77
C GLN A 43 -2.21 6.47 7.44
N TYR A 44 -1.80 5.56 6.54
CA TYR A 44 -0.38 5.45 6.14
C TYR A 44 0.09 6.60 5.26
N ILE A 45 -0.75 7.10 4.35
CA ILE A 45 -0.39 8.25 3.51
C ILE A 45 -0.37 9.54 4.33
N GLY A 46 -1.33 9.73 5.25
CA GLY A 46 -1.34 10.87 6.16
C GLY A 46 -0.11 10.91 7.08
N ALA A 47 0.35 9.75 7.56
CA ALA A 47 1.57 9.62 8.36
C ALA A 47 2.86 9.97 7.61
N LEU A 48 2.80 10.00 6.28
CA LEU A 48 3.94 10.27 5.40
C LEU A 48 4.14 11.77 5.11
N ASP A 49 3.13 12.58 5.40
CA ASP A 49 3.21 14.05 5.31
C ASP A 49 3.61 14.69 6.64
N SER A 50 3.63 13.94 7.75
CA SER A 50 4.14 14.40 9.05
C SER A 50 5.53 13.80 9.35
N PRO A 51 6.60 14.62 9.45
CA PRO A 51 7.96 14.15 9.76
C PRO A 51 8.10 13.41 11.11
N LEU A 52 7.14 13.61 12.02
CA LEU A 52 7.13 13.02 13.36
C LEU A 52 6.60 11.58 13.36
N GLU A 53 5.63 11.25 12.50
CA GLU A 53 5.06 9.90 12.44
C GLU A 53 5.97 8.91 11.70
N THR A 54 6.78 9.40 10.76
CA THR A 54 7.80 8.58 10.08
C THR A 54 8.85 8.05 11.08
N LYS A 55 9.20 8.83 12.11
CA LYS A 55 10.12 8.41 13.17
C LYS A 55 9.46 7.49 14.19
N LEU A 56 8.17 7.67 14.47
CA LEU A 56 7.42 6.85 15.41
C LEU A 56 7.11 5.46 14.82
N SER A 57 6.70 5.38 13.56
CA SER A 57 6.49 4.12 12.83
C SER A 57 7.78 3.32 12.62
N LYS A 58 8.93 3.98 12.50
CA LYS A 58 10.25 3.30 12.48
C LYS A 58 10.68 2.76 13.85
N LYS A 59 10.16 3.32 14.95
CA LYS A 59 10.56 3.01 16.33
C LYS A 59 9.63 2.01 17.02
N LEU A 60 8.39 1.86 16.56
CA LEU A 60 7.37 1.02 17.22
C LEU A 60 7.36 -0.46 16.76
N GLY A 61 8.16 -0.84 15.76
CA GLY A 61 8.08 -2.18 15.17
C GLY A 61 6.73 -2.42 14.47
N PRO A 62 6.49 -3.62 13.89
CA PRO A 62 5.26 -3.94 13.18
C PRO A 62 4.09 -4.09 14.17
N SER A 63 3.60 -2.97 14.70
CA SER A 63 2.29 -2.92 15.35
C SER A 63 1.24 -3.32 14.32
N PRO A 64 0.22 -4.13 14.67
CA PRO A 64 -0.52 -4.93 13.71
C PRO A 64 -1.17 -4.02 12.69
N LEU A 65 -0.59 -4.00 11.49
CA LEU A 65 -0.98 -3.17 10.34
C LEU A 65 -2.36 -3.57 9.78
N MET A 66 -3.06 -4.48 10.46
CA MET A 66 -4.31 -5.09 10.09
C MET A 66 -5.37 -4.66 11.10
N LYS A 67 -6.31 -3.83 10.63
CA LYS A 67 -7.56 -3.65 11.34
C LYS A 67 -8.41 -4.88 11.06
N GLN A 68 -8.73 -5.66 12.09
CA GLN A 68 -9.76 -6.68 11.98
C GLN A 68 -11.10 -5.95 11.89
N SER A 69 -11.67 -5.89 10.69
CA SER A 69 -13.01 -5.35 10.48
C SER A 69 -13.98 -6.49 10.78
N GLY A 70 -14.74 -6.40 11.87
CA GLY A 70 -15.67 -7.44 12.35
C GLY A 70 -16.87 -7.74 11.45
N GLY A 71 -16.76 -7.52 10.13
CA GLY A 71 -17.77 -7.86 9.14
C GLY A 71 -17.45 -9.18 8.46
N GLU A 72 -18.51 -9.86 8.03
CA GLU A 72 -18.42 -11.06 7.19
C GLU A 72 -17.69 -10.75 5.87
N VAL A 73 -16.80 -11.66 5.46
CA VAL A 73 -16.10 -11.51 4.18
C VAL A 73 -17.08 -11.80 3.06
N SER A 74 -17.18 -10.90 2.09
CA SER A 74 -18.05 -11.06 0.93
C SER A 74 -17.22 -11.10 -0.35
N THR A 75 -17.29 -12.20 -1.10
CA THR A 75 -16.51 -12.39 -2.34
C THR A 75 -16.64 -11.23 -3.33
N PRO A 76 -17.84 -10.71 -3.65
CA PRO A 76 -17.98 -9.54 -4.51
C PRO A 76 -17.30 -8.29 -3.97
N ALA A 77 -17.35 -8.06 -2.65
CA ALA A 77 -16.72 -6.90 -2.03
C ALA A 77 -15.18 -6.98 -2.08
N GLU A 78 -14.61 -8.16 -1.83
CA GLU A 78 -13.16 -8.39 -1.93
C GLU A 78 -12.66 -8.24 -3.37
N LEU A 79 -13.43 -8.67 -4.38
CA LEU A 79 -13.11 -8.47 -5.79
C LEU A 79 -13.05 -6.98 -6.18
N ILE A 80 -13.98 -6.16 -5.67
CA ILE A 80 -13.96 -4.72 -5.90
C ILE A 80 -12.71 -4.10 -5.25
N GLU A 81 -12.36 -4.49 -4.03
CA GLU A 81 -11.14 -4.01 -3.37
C GLU A 81 -9.87 -4.45 -4.09
N LEU A 82 -9.84 -5.66 -4.65
CA LEU A 82 -8.76 -6.15 -5.50
C LEU A 82 -8.59 -5.27 -6.74
N GLN A 83 -9.69 -4.95 -7.42
CA GLN A 83 -9.65 -4.10 -8.61
C GLN A 83 -9.17 -2.68 -8.29
N LYS A 84 -9.61 -2.11 -7.16
CA LYS A 84 -9.09 -0.83 -6.66
C LYS A 84 -7.59 -0.91 -6.40
N ASN A 85 -7.11 -1.98 -5.78
CA ASN A 85 -5.68 -2.18 -5.51
C ASN A 85 -4.86 -2.29 -6.81
N ALA A 86 -5.37 -3.02 -7.80
CA ALA A 86 -4.74 -3.13 -9.12
C ALA A 86 -4.64 -1.77 -9.84
N LEU A 87 -5.69 -0.93 -9.73
CA LEU A 87 -5.66 0.43 -10.25
C LEU A 87 -4.57 1.27 -9.56
N LEU A 88 -4.52 1.24 -8.22
CA LEU A 88 -3.49 1.95 -7.45
C LEU A 88 -2.07 1.50 -7.83
N TYR A 89 -1.86 0.19 -7.98
CA TYR A 89 -0.58 -0.37 -8.44
C TYR A 89 -0.16 0.20 -9.79
N SER A 90 -1.09 0.26 -10.75
CA SER A 90 -0.81 0.79 -12.08
C SER A 90 -0.40 2.27 -12.05
N VAL A 91 -1.04 3.07 -11.20
CA VAL A 91 -0.72 4.50 -11.01
C VAL A 91 0.65 4.66 -10.34
N ALA A 92 0.91 3.91 -9.28
CA ALA A 92 2.19 3.94 -8.58
C ALA A 92 3.35 3.54 -9.49
N THR A 93 3.18 2.49 -10.30
CA THR A 93 4.19 2.04 -11.27
C THR A 93 4.47 3.10 -12.34
N ARG A 94 3.42 3.75 -12.87
CA ARG A 94 3.58 4.89 -13.81
C ARG A 94 4.37 6.04 -13.18
N ARG A 95 4.14 6.32 -11.88
CA ARG A 95 4.88 7.35 -11.14
C ARG A 95 6.36 6.99 -10.97
N VAL A 96 6.69 5.75 -10.63
CA VAL A 96 8.08 5.27 -10.57
C VAL A 96 8.78 5.47 -11.91
N SER A 97 8.14 5.06 -13.01
CA SER A 97 8.68 5.22 -14.36
C SER A 97 8.98 6.69 -14.68
N ALA A 98 8.10 7.62 -14.31
CA ALA A 98 8.32 9.05 -14.50
C ALA A 98 9.54 9.57 -13.70
N ILE A 99 9.69 9.16 -12.43
CA ILE A 99 10.85 9.54 -11.60
C ILE A 99 12.15 9.02 -12.23
N ILE A 100 12.17 7.78 -12.71
CA ILE A 100 13.34 7.21 -13.38
C ILE A 100 13.67 7.97 -14.66
N GLN A 101 12.66 8.35 -15.44
CA GLN A 101 12.84 9.17 -16.64
C GLN A 101 13.43 10.55 -16.30
N GLU A 102 12.94 11.22 -15.25
CA GLU A 102 13.51 12.48 -14.77
C GLU A 102 14.98 12.32 -14.38
N LEU A 103 15.33 11.29 -13.61
CA LEU A 103 16.72 11.00 -13.23
C LEU A 103 17.60 10.77 -14.46
N LYS A 104 17.12 9.99 -15.43
CA LYS A 104 17.83 9.75 -16.69
C LYS A 104 18.06 11.06 -17.44
N THR A 105 17.02 11.88 -17.59
CA THR A 105 17.13 13.18 -18.26
C THR A 105 18.19 14.03 -17.57
N VAL A 106 18.12 14.23 -16.25
CA VAL A 106 19.09 15.04 -15.50
C VAL A 106 20.53 14.54 -15.68
N THR A 107 20.77 13.23 -15.68
CA THR A 107 22.12 12.68 -15.93
C THR A 107 22.60 12.85 -17.38
N GLN A 108 21.68 12.90 -18.34
CA GLN A 108 22.01 13.02 -19.76
C GLN A 108 22.26 14.47 -20.19
N VAL A 109 21.57 15.46 -19.61
CA VAL A 109 21.83 16.89 -19.87
C VAL A 109 23.08 17.43 -19.18
N GLY A 110 23.70 16.66 -18.27
CA GLY A 110 24.94 17.03 -17.58
C GLY A 110 26.24 16.72 -18.34
N LYS A 111 26.16 16.29 -19.61
CA LYS A 111 27.29 16.09 -20.52
C LYS A 111 27.35 17.16 -21.60
#